data_AF-A0A1Y5ST73-F1
#
_entry.id   AF-A0A1Y5ST73-F1
#
_cell.length_a   1.000
_cell.length_b   1.000
_cell.length_c   1.000
_cell.angle_alpha   90.00
_cell.angle_beta   90.00
_cell.angle_gamma   90.00
#
_symmetry.space_group_name_H-M   'P 1'
#
loop_
_entity.id
_entity.type
_entity.pdbx_description
1 polymer ?
#
loop_
_entity_poly.entity_id
_entity_poly.type
_entity_poly.pdbx_seq_one_letter_code
_entity_poly.pdbx_strand_id
1 'polypeptide(L)'
;MKWDIRDKTTWSRVALIGTVLWLTYVTMETGGDLHHPLFDYVFIVPLALWIGVVIIKQVIDRTAPDRAGVPGDGPGEEGPGDGRP
;
A
#
# COMPACT_ATOMS: atom_id res chain seq x y z
N MET A 1 4.12 14.22 -15.19
CA MET A 1 3.47 12.90 -15.06
C MET A 1 3.14 12.68 -13.60
N LYS A 2 1.86 12.74 -13.22
CA LYS A 2 1.42 12.54 -11.84
C LYS A 2 1.00 11.08 -11.73
N TRP A 3 1.83 10.25 -11.08
CA TRP A 3 1.56 8.83 -10.87
C TRP A 3 0.38 8.70 -9.91
N ASP A 4 -0.80 8.36 -10.42
CA ASP A 4 -1.96 8.02 -9.62
C ASP A 4 -1.87 6.53 -9.23
N ILE A 5 -1.62 6.29 -7.95
CA ILE A 5 -1.40 4.95 -7.37
C ILE A 5 -2.73 4.17 -7.26
N ARG A 6 -3.86 4.78 -7.65
CA ARG A 6 -5.22 4.30 -7.38
C ARG A 6 -5.93 3.76 -8.61
N ASP A 7 -5.31 3.78 -9.79
CA ASP A 7 -5.83 3.10 -10.98
C ASP A 7 -5.60 1.59 -10.89
N LYS A 8 -6.67 0.83 -10.63
CA LYS A 8 -6.68 -0.64 -10.61
C LYS A 8 -6.02 -1.23 -11.87
N THR A 9 -6.22 -0.59 -13.02
CA THR A 9 -5.65 -0.99 -14.31
C THR A 9 -4.13 -0.84 -14.36
N THR A 10 -3.58 0.23 -13.75
CA THR A 10 -2.13 0.47 -13.69
C THR A 10 -1.48 -0.49 -12.71
N TRP A 11 -2.13 -0.74 -11.57
CA TRP A 11 -1.64 -1.71 -10.57
C TRP A 11 -1.60 -3.13 -11.14
N SER A 12 -2.65 -3.56 -11.85
CA SER A 12 -2.65 -4.86 -12.54
C SER A 12 -1.56 -4.97 -13.61
N ARG A 13 -1.24 -3.89 -14.33
CA ARG A 13 -0.15 -3.88 -15.32
C ARG A 13 1.21 -4.01 -14.66
N VAL A 14 1.46 -3.27 -13.58
CA VAL A 14 2.71 -3.38 -12.82
C VAL A 14 2.87 -4.78 -12.24
N ALA A 15 1.80 -5.36 -11.69
CA ALA A 15 1.80 -6.73 -11.20
C ALA A 15 2.10 -7.73 -12.33
N LEU A 16 1.44 -7.60 -13.49
CA LEU A 16 1.69 -8.44 -14.67
C LEU A 16 3.13 -8.36 -15.15
N ILE A 17 3.67 -7.15 -15.31
CA ILE A 17 5.05 -6.93 -15.74
C ILE A 17 6.02 -7.52 -14.73
N GLY A 18 5.77 -7.34 -13.42
CA GLY A 18 6.57 -7.94 -12.36
C GLY A 18 6.53 -9.47 -12.39
N THR A 19 5.37 -10.08 -12.60
CA THR A 19 5.23 -11.54 -12.74
C THR A 19 5.98 -12.06 -13.97
N VAL A 20 5.88 -11.38 -15.12
CA VAL A 20 6.60 -11.78 -16.34
C VAL A 20 8.12 -11.67 -16.13
N LEU A 21 8.60 -10.58 -15.52
CA LEU A 21 10.01 -10.40 -15.17
C LEU A 21 10.50 -11.48 -14.21
N TRP A 22 9.71 -11.80 -13.18
CA TRP A 22 10.03 -12.86 -12.22
C TRP A 22 10.16 -14.23 -12.90
N LEU A 23 9.16 -14.63 -13.69
CA LEU A 23 9.18 -15.91 -14.39
C LEU A 23 10.34 -15.98 -15.40
N THR A 24 10.62 -14.89 -16.09
CA THR A 24 11.76 -14.81 -17.03
C THR A 24 13.09 -14.98 -16.27
N TYR A 25 13.26 -14.30 -15.13
CA TYR A 25 14.44 -14.42 -14.29
C TYR A 25 14.62 -15.85 -13.79
N VAL A 26 13.58 -16.46 -13.23
CA VAL A 26 13.62 -17.85 -12.75
C VAL A 26 13.99 -18.81 -13.89
N THR A 27 13.41 -18.61 -15.08
CA THR A 27 13.68 -19.47 -16.26
C THR A 27 15.12 -19.33 -16.75
N MET A 28 15.67 -18.10 -16.77
CA MET A 28 17.07 -17.87 -17.12
C MET A 28 18.03 -18.50 -16.10
N GLU A 29 17.76 -18.33 -14.81
CA GLU A 29 18.66 -18.79 -13.74
C GLU A 29 18.65 -20.31 -13.57
N THR A 30 17.49 -20.94 -13.74
CA THR A 30 17.33 -22.40 -13.66
C THR A 30 17.70 -23.12 -14.96
N GLY A 31 17.85 -22.40 -16.08
CA GLY A 31 18.07 -22.99 -17.40
C GLY A 31 16.95 -23.93 -17.86
N GLY A 32 15.78 -23.87 -17.24
CA GLY A 32 14.67 -24.80 -17.47
C GLY A 32 14.76 -26.12 -16.70
N ASP A 33 15.72 -26.28 -15.78
CA ASP A 33 15.85 -27.48 -14.97
C ASP A 33 14.88 -27.46 -13.77
N LEU A 34 13.88 -28.36 -13.83
CA LEU A 34 12.82 -28.49 -12.82
C LEU A 34 13.29 -29.15 -11.52
N HIS A 35 14.48 -29.76 -11.52
CA HIS A 35 15.08 -30.37 -10.32
C HIS A 35 16.03 -29.42 -9.57
N HIS A 36 16.20 -28.19 -10.04
CA HIS A 36 17.05 -27.22 -9.40
C HIS A 36 16.39 -26.72 -8.10
N PRO A 37 17.09 -26.64 -6.96
CA PRO A 37 16.54 -26.10 -5.71
C PRO A 37 15.98 -24.67 -5.82
N LEU A 38 16.38 -23.91 -6.85
CA LEU A 38 15.82 -22.59 -7.17
C LEU A 38 14.36 -22.66 -7.67
N PHE A 39 13.95 -23.78 -8.25
CA PHE A 39 12.58 -24.00 -8.69
C PHE A 39 11.60 -24.11 -7.51
N ASP A 40 12.02 -24.68 -6.37
CA ASP A 40 11.21 -24.69 -5.14
C ASP A 40 10.90 -23.27 -4.63
N TYR A 41 11.79 -22.31 -4.91
CA TYR A 41 11.61 -20.92 -4.51
C TYR A 41 10.73 -20.10 -5.47
N VAL A 42 10.31 -20.66 -6.62
CA VAL A 42 9.47 -19.95 -7.61
C VAL A 42 8.15 -19.46 -7.01
N PHE A 43 7.62 -20.19 -6.03
CA PHE A 43 6.40 -19.84 -5.29
C PHE A 43 6.69 -19.12 -3.97
N ILE A 44 7.78 -19.46 -3.30
CA ILE A 44 8.14 -18.88 -1.99
C ILE A 44 8.43 -17.38 -2.12
N VAL A 45 9.16 -16.97 -3.17
CA VAL A 45 9.57 -15.57 -3.33
C VAL A 45 8.38 -14.64 -3.60
N PRO A 46 7.47 -14.93 -4.56
CA PRO A 46 6.25 -14.13 -4.73
C PRO A 46 5.38 -14.10 -3.46
N LEU A 47 5.30 -15.22 -2.75
CA LEU A 47 4.50 -15.33 -1.53
C LEU A 47 5.09 -14.48 -0.39
N ALA A 48 6.42 -14.52 -0.19
CA ALA A 48 7.11 -13.69 0.78
C ALA A 48 6.97 -12.20 0.46
N LEU A 49 7.06 -11.83 -0.82
CA LEU A 49 6.81 -10.46 -1.30
C LEU A 49 5.37 -10.03 -0.96
N TRP A 50 4.37 -10.87 -1.25
CA TRP A 50 2.97 -10.61 -0.94
C TRP A 50 2.74 -10.36 0.55
N ILE A 51 3.30 -11.23 1.41
CA ILE A 51 3.20 -11.09 2.87
C ILE A 51 3.84 -9.77 3.31
N GLY A 52 5.01 -9.42 2.79
CA GLY A 52 5.67 -8.14 3.06
C GLY A 52 4.80 -6.93 2.69
N VAL A 53 4.18 -6.94 1.51
CA VAL A 53 3.28 -5.87 1.06
C VAL A 53 2.07 -5.74 1.98
N VAL A 54 1.45 -6.85 2.39
CA VAL A 54 0.30 -6.84 3.32
C VAL A 54 0.70 -6.25 4.68
N ILE A 55 1.85 -6.65 5.21
CA ILE A 55 2.36 -6.12 6.49
C ILE A 55 2.64 -4.62 6.38
N ILE A 56 3.36 -4.18 5.34
CA ILE A 56 3.68 -2.77 5.11
C ILE A 56 2.39 -1.95 4.99
N LYS A 57 1.40 -2.44 4.23
CA LYS A 57 0.10 -1.79 4.10
C LYS A 57 -0.60 -1.67 5.45
N GLN A 58 -0.58 -2.72 6.27
CA GLN A 58 -1.19 -2.70 7.59
C GLN A 58 -0.50 -1.72 8.55
N VAL A 59 0.84 -1.58 8.45
CA VAL A 59 1.60 -0.60 9.22
C VAL A 59 1.26 0.83 8.78
N ILE A 60 1.20 1.07 7.47
CA ILE A 60 0.85 2.39 6.90
C ILE A 60 -0.58 2.78 7.31
N ASP A 61 -1.55 1.87 7.17
CA ASP A 61 -2.96 2.12 7.49
C ASP A 61 -3.16 2.40 8.99
N ARG A 62 -2.32 1.82 9.87
CA ARG A 62 -2.33 2.13 11.32
C ARG A 62 -1.66 3.45 11.68
N THR A 63 -0.83 4.00 10.79
CA THR A 63 -0.09 5.25 11.02
C THR A 63 -0.86 6.46 10.47
N ALA A 64 -1.98 6.26 9.77
CA ALA A 64 -2.90 7.33 9.37
C ALA A 64 -3.52 7.94 10.65
N PRO A 65 -3.08 9.14 11.09
CA PRO A 65 -3.53 9.70 12.35
C PRO A 65 -4.96 10.23 12.18
N ASP A 66 -5.75 10.05 13.23
CA ASP A 66 -6.98 10.78 13.53
C ASP A 66 -6.79 12.31 13.42
N ARG A 67 -6.77 12.85 12.21
CA ARG A 67 -6.89 14.29 11.92
C ARG A 67 -8.35 14.69 11.67
N ALA A 68 -9.25 14.19 12.51
CA ALA A 68 -10.64 14.66 12.55
C ALA A 68 -11.16 14.56 13.99
N GLY A 69 -10.53 15.30 14.90
CA GLY A 69 -10.87 15.28 16.31
C GLY A 69 -10.31 16.47 17.07
N VAL A 70 -10.33 17.66 16.48
CA VAL A 70 -10.27 18.91 17.26
C VAL A 70 -11.57 19.65 16.98
N PRO A 71 -12.62 19.46 17.81
CA PRO A 71 -13.66 20.47 17.94
C PRO A 71 -12.94 21.76 18.28
N GLY A 72 -13.08 22.77 17.42
CA GLY A 72 -12.53 24.08 17.70
C GLY A 72 -13.16 24.61 18.99
N ASP A 73 -12.38 24.61 20.06
CA ASP A 73 -12.46 25.58 21.13
C ASP A 73 -12.27 26.98 20.51
N GLY A 74 -13.39 27.61 20.15
CA GLY A 74 -13.40 29.06 19.93
C GLY A 74 -13.48 29.75 21.30
N PRO A 75 -12.56 30.67 21.65
CA PRO A 75 -12.70 31.47 22.85
C PRO A 75 -13.78 32.53 22.64
N GLY A 76 -14.73 32.56 23.58
CA GLY A 76 -15.69 33.63 23.91
C GLY A 76 -15.97 34.74 22.89
N GLU A 77 -17.20 34.75 22.37
CA GLU A 77 -17.95 35.99 22.17
C GLU A 77 -19.21 35.94 23.03
N GLU A 78 -19.04 36.25 24.32
CA GLU A 78 -20.12 36.84 25.12
C GLU A 78 -20.45 38.21 24.52
N GLY A 79 -21.40 38.27 23.59
CA GLY A 79 -22.06 39.52 23.23
C GLY A 79 -22.98 39.93 24.40
N PRO A 80 -22.83 41.11 25.00
CA PRO A 80 -23.74 41.57 26.05
C PRO A 80 -25.08 41.94 25.40
N GLY A 81 -25.97 40.95 25.33
CA GLY A 81 -27.39 41.14 25.06
C GLY A 81 -28.05 41.78 26.26
N ASP A 82 -27.84 43.09 26.38
CA ASP A 82 -28.49 44.03 27.30
C ASP A 82 -29.99 43.74 27.42
N GLY A 83 -30.38 43.32 28.63
CA GLY A 83 -31.77 43.27 29.00
C GLY A 83 -32.25 44.68 29.33
N ARG A 84 -33.19 45.20 28.54
CA ARG A 84 -34.20 46.20 28.94
C ARG A 84 -35.07 46.61 27.73
N PRO A 85 -36.29 47.14 27.98
CA PRO A 85 -37.30 46.81 29.00
C PRO A 85 -38.53 46.11 28.40
#